data_AF-A0A371KBX8-F1
#
_entry.id   AF-A0A371KBX8-F1
#
_cell.length_a   1.000
_cell.length_b   1.000
_cell.length_c   1.000
_cell.angle_alpha   90.00
_cell.angle_beta   90.00
_cell.angle_gamma   90.00
#
_symmetry.space_group_name_H-M   'P 1'
#
loop_
_entity.id
_entity.type
_entity.pdbx_description
1 polymer ?
#
loop_
_entity_poly.entity_id
_entity_poly.type
_entity_poly.pdbx_seq_one_letter_code
_entity_poly.pdbx_strand_id
1 'polypeptide(L)'
;MPEEVLFESENRQARAEIASYLRTVADKLDAGEPITLKAGDQTVTMEPPASPTFEVKAEREGPAGGPYELSIEFELEWDEGADDGADGGGLEIE
;
A
#
# COMPACT_ATOMS: atom_id res chain seq x y z
N MET A 1 2.73 -4.92 -19.84
CA MET A 1 3.96 -5.52 -19.31
C MET A 1 3.55 -6.66 -18.39
N PRO A 2 4.36 -7.71 -18.18
CA PRO A 2 4.02 -8.70 -17.17
C PRO A 2 4.10 -8.05 -15.79
N GLU A 3 3.12 -8.35 -14.95
CA GLU A 3 3.08 -7.98 -13.53
C GLU A 3 3.44 -9.23 -12.72
N GLU A 4 4.30 -9.08 -11.71
CA GLU A 4 4.64 -10.15 -10.78
C GLU A 4 4.10 -9.78 -9.39
N VAL A 5 3.12 -10.55 -8.91
CA VAL A 5 2.53 -10.34 -7.58
C VAL A 5 3.39 -11.06 -6.54
N LEU A 6 4.09 -10.31 -5.70
CA LEU A 6 4.94 -10.86 -4.64
C LEU A 6 4.13 -11.36 -3.43
N PHE A 7 3.03 -10.68 -3.10
CA PHE A 7 2.15 -10.98 -1.98
C PHE A 7 0.73 -10.49 -2.25
N GLU A 8 -0.30 -11.29 -1.93
CA GLU A 8 -1.69 -10.85 -1.93
C GLU A 8 -2.44 -11.42 -0.71
N SER A 9 -3.40 -10.66 -0.19
CA SER A 9 -4.38 -11.17 0.77
C SER A 9 -5.67 -10.37 0.67
N GLU A 10 -6.80 -11.05 0.55
CA GLU A 10 -8.12 -10.42 0.50
C GLU A 10 -9.08 -11.09 1.48
N ASN A 11 -9.63 -10.32 2.42
CA ASN A 11 -10.60 -10.81 3.39
C ASN A 11 -11.43 -9.66 4.00
N ARG A 12 -12.67 -9.99 4.41
CA ARG A 12 -13.51 -9.05 5.14
C ARG A 12 -13.00 -8.89 6.58
N GLN A 13 -12.68 -7.65 6.97
CA GLN A 13 -12.16 -7.32 8.29
C GLN A 13 -12.98 -6.20 8.96
N ALA A 14 -12.89 -6.12 10.28
CA ALA A 14 -13.46 -4.97 10.99
C ALA A 14 -12.61 -3.72 10.76
N ARG A 15 -13.25 -2.55 10.67
CA ARG A 15 -12.54 -1.26 10.51
C ARG A 15 -11.43 -1.04 11.54
N ALA A 16 -11.60 -1.52 12.77
CA ALA A 16 -10.60 -1.42 13.82
C ALA A 16 -9.34 -2.27 13.56
N GLU A 17 -9.51 -3.44 12.93
CA GLU A 17 -8.39 -4.32 12.53
C GLU A 17 -7.60 -3.68 11.40
N ILE A 18 -8.30 -3.18 10.36
CA ILE A 18 -7.70 -2.45 9.24
C ILE A 18 -6.88 -1.25 9.75
N ALA A 19 -7.47 -0.44 10.63
CA ALA A 19 -6.77 0.68 11.24
C ALA A 19 -5.55 0.26 12.08
N SER A 20 -5.56 -0.94 12.67
CA SER A 20 -4.39 -1.48 13.36
C SER A 20 -3.25 -1.82 12.40
N TYR A 21 -3.57 -2.37 11.23
CA TYR A 21 -2.56 -2.66 10.20
C TYR A 21 -1.97 -1.38 9.62
N LEU A 22 -2.82 -0.40 9.28
CA LEU A 22 -2.35 0.89 8.76
C LEU A 22 -1.45 1.62 9.77
N ARG A 23 -1.76 1.58 11.07
CA ARG A 23 -0.87 2.14 12.10
C ARG A 23 0.45 1.38 12.19
N THR A 24 0.43 0.06 12.09
CA THR A 24 1.67 -0.74 12.09
C THR A 24 2.56 -0.38 10.90
N VAL A 25 1.97 -0.20 9.72
CA VAL A 25 2.70 0.27 8.53
C VAL A 25 3.27 1.67 8.77
N ALA A 26 2.46 2.60 9.28
CA ALA A 26 2.92 3.97 9.59
C ALA A 26 4.07 3.98 10.61
N ASP A 27 3.97 3.20 11.69
CA ASP A 27 5.01 3.08 12.71
C ASP A 27 6.34 2.55 12.11
N LYS A 28 6.27 1.62 11.15
CA LYS A 28 7.46 1.08 10.45
C LYS A 28 8.09 2.11 9.52
N LEU A 29 7.29 2.85 8.77
CA LEU A 29 7.76 3.92 7.89
C LEU A 29 8.44 5.03 8.70
N ASP A 30 7.83 5.48 9.81
CA ASP A 30 8.40 6.51 10.69
C ASP A 30 9.74 6.07 11.32
N ALA A 31 9.85 4.78 11.64
CA ALA A 31 11.07 4.19 12.18
C ALA A 31 12.15 3.90 11.11
N GLY A 32 11.84 4.02 9.81
CA GLY A 32 12.71 3.58 8.73
C GLY A 32 12.99 2.07 8.75
N GLU A 33 12.02 1.28 9.21
CA GLU A 33 12.14 -0.17 9.34
C GLU A 33 11.47 -0.92 8.17
N PRO A 34 11.95 -2.12 7.81
CA PRO A 34 11.28 -2.96 6.81
C PRO A 34 9.85 -3.32 7.21
N ILE A 35 8.99 -3.48 6.19
CA ILE A 35 7.59 -3.90 6.34
C ILE A 35 7.48 -5.37 5.97
N THR A 36 7.15 -6.23 6.93
CA THR A 36 6.87 -7.65 6.66
C THR A 36 5.38 -7.91 6.51
N LEU A 37 4.97 -8.35 5.33
CA LEU A 37 3.63 -8.84 5.01
C LEU A 37 3.56 -10.35 5.30
N LYS A 38 2.46 -10.80 5.92
CA LYS A 38 2.28 -12.21 6.27
C LYS A 38 0.80 -12.63 6.21
N ALA A 39 0.54 -13.73 5.50
CA ALA A 39 -0.76 -14.40 5.46
C ALA A 39 -0.54 -15.92 5.34
N GLY A 40 -1.03 -16.69 6.31
CA GLY A 40 -0.78 -18.13 6.36
C GLY A 40 0.72 -18.47 6.36
N ASP A 41 1.15 -19.21 5.34
CA ASP A 41 2.54 -19.61 5.12
C ASP A 41 3.33 -18.63 4.24
N GLN A 42 2.67 -17.63 3.64
CA GLN A 42 3.32 -16.60 2.83
C GLN A 42 3.88 -15.50 3.71
N THR A 43 5.13 -15.12 3.47
CA THR A 43 5.77 -13.97 4.08
C THR A 43 6.64 -13.28 3.04
N VAL A 44 6.53 -11.95 2.97
CA VAL A 44 7.37 -11.08 2.14
C VAL A 44 7.81 -9.92 3.01
N THR A 45 9.07 -9.49 2.88
CA THR A 45 9.57 -8.28 3.54
C THR A 45 9.95 -7.27 2.46
N MET A 46 9.36 -6.09 2.57
CA MET A 46 9.63 -4.94 1.70
C MET A 46 10.54 -3.97 2.45
N GLU A 47 11.47 -3.34 1.73
CA GLU A 47 12.36 -2.32 2.27
C GLU A 47 12.09 -0.98 1.52
N PRO A 48 11.05 -0.22 1.91
CA PRO A 48 10.81 1.09 1.32
C PRO A 48 12.03 2.00 1.55
N PRO A 49 12.41 2.81 0.55
CA PRO A 49 13.48 3.79 0.69
C PRO A 49 13.07 4.93 1.64
N ALA A 50 13.96 5.89 1.91
CA ALA A 50 13.64 7.00 2.82
C ALA A 50 12.59 7.96 2.23
N SER A 51 12.43 7.98 0.90
CA SER A 51 11.46 8.81 0.20
C SER A 51 10.79 8.07 -0.97
N PRO A 52 9.87 7.11 -0.71
CA PRO A 52 9.07 6.51 -1.77
C PRO A 52 7.99 7.48 -2.28
N THR A 53 7.49 7.24 -3.48
CA THR A 53 6.26 7.90 -3.96
C THR A 53 5.08 7.36 -3.15
N PHE A 54 4.21 8.25 -2.68
CA PHE A 54 2.97 7.87 -2.01
C PHE A 54 1.78 8.33 -2.85
N GLU A 55 1.05 7.37 -3.43
CA GLU A 55 -0.17 7.61 -4.18
C GLU A 55 -1.40 7.26 -3.32
N VAL A 56 -2.42 8.11 -3.38
CA VAL A 56 -3.73 7.85 -2.77
C VAL A 56 -4.80 8.01 -3.83
N LYS A 57 -5.60 6.96 -3.98
CA LYS A 57 -6.62 6.88 -5.02
C LYS A 57 -7.95 6.45 -4.42
N ALA A 58 -9.04 7.05 -4.89
CA ALA A 58 -10.38 6.60 -4.56
C ALA A 58 -11.13 6.35 -5.86
N GLU A 59 -11.64 5.14 -6.03
CA GLU A 59 -12.21 4.71 -7.30
C GLU A 59 -13.63 4.18 -7.15
N ARG A 60 -14.32 4.20 -8.30
CA ARG A 60 -15.58 3.50 -8.51
C ARG A 60 -15.44 2.62 -9.73
N GLU A 61 -15.22 1.33 -9.51
CA GLU A 61 -14.94 0.37 -10.58
C GLU A 61 -16.15 -0.53 -10.86
N GLY A 62 -16.41 -0.84 -12.13
CA GLY A 62 -17.50 -1.73 -12.52
C GLY A 62 -18.00 -1.48 -13.95
N PRO A 63 -18.83 -2.40 -14.49
CA PRO A 63 -19.36 -2.26 -15.84
C PRO A 63 -20.27 -1.03 -15.97
N ALA A 64 -20.27 -0.40 -17.15
CA ALA A 64 -21.13 0.75 -17.44
C ALA A 64 -22.62 0.38 -17.21
N GLY A 65 -23.27 1.07 -16.27
CA GLY A 65 -24.67 0.82 -15.92
C GLY A 65 -24.92 -0.42 -15.05
N GLY A 66 -23.88 -1.06 -14.53
CA GLY A 66 -23.99 -2.18 -13.57
C GLY A 66 -23.66 -1.78 -12.13
N PRO A 67 -23.57 -2.76 -11.21
CA PRO A 67 -23.12 -2.49 -9.85
C PRO A 67 -21.66 -2.04 -9.89
N TYR A 68 -21.36 -1.00 -9.11
CA TYR A 68 -20.01 -0.49 -8.93
C TYR A 68 -19.48 -0.90 -7.56
N GLU A 69 -18.19 -1.17 -7.50
CA GLU A 69 -17.39 -1.27 -6.28
C GLU A 69 -16.74 0.08 -5.98
N LEU A 70 -16.57 0.38 -4.68
CA LEU A 70 -15.83 1.54 -4.22
C LEU A 70 -14.56 1.05 -3.51
N SER A 71 -13.43 1.60 -3.91
CA SER A 71 -12.12 1.32 -3.30
C SER A 71 -11.44 2.62 -2.88
N ILE A 72 -10.57 2.50 -1.88
CA ILE A 72 -9.55 3.49 -1.55
C ILE A 72 -8.24 2.73 -1.50
N GLU A 73 -7.26 3.22 -2.25
CA GLU A 73 -5.94 2.65 -2.38
C GLU A 73 -4.91 3.60 -1.77
N PHE A 74 -3.97 3.00 -1.05
CA PHE A 74 -2.81 3.67 -0.49
C PHE A 74 -1.60 2.90 -1.02
N GLU A 75 -0.87 3.52 -1.92
CA GLU A 75 0.23 2.87 -2.63
C GLU A 75 1.56 3.56 -2.30
N LEU A 76 2.57 2.74 -2.03
CA LEU A 76 3.96 3.16 -1.92
C LEU A 76 4.69 2.57 -3.12
N GLU A 77 5.29 3.43 -3.94
CA GLU A 77 5.99 3.03 -5.17
C GLU A 77 7.46 3.47 -5.11
N TRP A 78 8.35 2.57 -5.54
CA TRP A 78 9.77 2.84 -5.72
C TRP A 78 10.40 1.85 -6.69
N ASP A 79 11.51 2.24 -7.32
CA ASP A 79 12.29 1.39 -8.20
C ASP A 79 13.14 0.38 -7.40
N GLU A 80 13.20 -0.88 -7.83
CA GLU A 80 14.09 -1.88 -7.24
C GLU A 80 15.57 -1.48 -7.40
N GLY A 81 16.29 -1.39 -6.29
CA GLY A 81 17.73 -1.09 -6.28
C GLY A 81 18.09 0.35 -6.62
N ALA A 82 17.12 1.27 -6.72
CA ALA A 82 17.39 2.70 -6.81
C ALA A 82 17.66 3.31 -5.42
N ASP A 83 18.65 4.20 -5.35
CA ASP A 83 18.90 5.05 -4.18
C ASP A 83 18.08 6.35 -4.35
N ASP A 84 17.48 6.80 -3.24
CA ASP A 84 16.49 7.89 -3.10
C ASP A 84 16.51 8.96 -4.21
N GLY A 85 15.50 8.90 -5.10
CA GLY A 85 15.20 9.93 -6.09
C GLY A 85 13.87 10.62 -5.79
N ALA A 86 13.92 11.79 -5.14
CA ALA A 86 12.74 12.58 -4.81
C ALA A 86 12.23 13.43 -6.00
N ASP A 87 10.90 13.51 -6.18
CA ASP A 87 10.15 14.78 -6.09
C ASP A 87 8.63 14.52 -6.15
N GLY A 88 7.87 14.96 -5.14
CA GLY A 88 6.41 14.86 -5.12
C GLY A 88 5.81 15.86 -4.13
N GLY A 89 4.94 16.77 -4.62
CA GLY A 89 4.27 17.79 -3.81
C GLY A 89 3.39 17.19 -2.71
N GLY A 90 3.20 17.95 -1.62
CA GLY A 90 2.57 17.44 -0.39
C GLY A 90 1.10 17.07 -0.54
N LEU A 91 0.77 15.83 -0.18
CA LEU A 91 -0.60 15.37 0.08
C LEU A 91 -1.02 15.75 1.51
N GLU A 92 -2.26 16.22 1.68
CA GLU A 92 -2.90 16.39 2.98
C GLU A 92 -4.00 15.34 3.15
N ILE A 93 -4.05 14.69 4.33
CA ILE A 93 -5.11 13.74 4.72
C ILE A 93 -5.80 14.31 5.97
N GLU A 94 -7.12 14.54 5.89
CA GLU A 94 -7.97 15.04 6.98
C GLU A 94 -8.91 13.97 7.55
#